data_AF-A0A2W6NFC8-F1
#
_entry.id   AF-A0A2W6NFC8-F1
#
_cell.length_a   1.000
_cell.length_b   1.000
_cell.length_c   1.000
_cell.angle_alpha   90.00
_cell.angle_beta   90.00
_cell.angle_gamma   90.00
#
_symmetry.space_group_name_H-M   'P 1'
#
loop_
_entity.id
_entity.type
_entity.pdbx_description
1 polymer ?
#
loop_
_entity_poly.entity_id
_entity_poly.type
_entity_poly.pdbx_seq_one_letter_code
_entity_poly.pdbx_strand_id
1 'polypeptide(L)' 'MLLSIAVVVVGCLMGVIDLPKLFKRKEWKEIMVYSFLLLTGIFFGIIAVNLWEFPSPLYIIIWIYKPVNQLLAYITGS' A
#
# COMPACT_ATOMS: atom_id res chain seq x y z
N MET A 1 15.66 2.22 6.94
CA MET A 1 16.03 3.61 6.54
C MET A 1 16.82 3.67 5.23
N LEU A 2 18.03 3.11 5.15
CA LEU A 2 18.89 3.22 3.95
C LEU A 2 18.25 2.64 2.68
N LEU A 3 17.63 1.45 2.79
CA LEU A 3 16.89 0.83 1.70
C LEU A 3 15.62 1.60 1.31
N SER A 4 14.94 2.24 2.27
CA SER A 4 13.74 3.05 1.98
C SER A 4 14.12 4.29 1.16
N ILE A 5 15.26 4.91 1.47
CA ILE A 5 15.83 6.00 0.67
C ILE A 5 16.16 5.50 -0.74
N ALA A 6 16.75 4.32 -0.88
CA ALA A 6 17.05 3.74 -2.19
C ALA A 6 15.78 3.54 -3.03
N VAL A 7 14.68 3.03 -2.44
CA VAL A 7 13.38 2.89 -3.12
C VAL A 7 12.87 4.24 -3.64
N VAL A 8 12.91 5.28 -2.81
CA VAL A 8 12.47 6.63 -3.20
C VAL A 8 13.35 7.20 -4.31
N VAL A 9 14.68 7.06 -4.20
CA VAL A 9 15.62 7.57 -5.22
C VAL A 9 15.39 6.88 -6.56
N VAL A 10 15.24 5.55 -6.58
CA VAL A 10 14.97 4.80 -7.81
C VAL A 10 13.63 5.23 -8.41
N GLY A 11 12.58 5.36 -7.59
CA GLY A 11 11.28 5.83 -8.04
C GLY A 11 11.33 7.25 -8.63
N CYS A 12 12.06 8.18 -8.00
CA CYS A 12 12.28 9.51 -8.53
C CYS A 12 13.05 9.49 -9.86
N LEU A 13 14.09 8.65 -9.99
CA LEU A 13 14.84 8.50 -11.23
C LEU A 13 13.95 7.99 -12.38
N MET A 14 13.11 7.00 -12.12
CA MET A 14 12.11 6.52 -13.09
C MET A 14 11.18 7.66 -13.52
N GLY A 15 10.66 8.41 -12.55
CA GLY A 15 9.81 9.55 -12.83
C GLY A 15 10.50 10.62 -13.70
N VAL A 16 11.75 10.98 -13.40
CA VAL A 16 12.52 11.97 -14.18
C VAL A 16 12.80 11.50 -15.60
N ILE A 17 12.93 10.19 -15.85
CA ILE A 17 13.17 9.65 -17.19
C ILE A 17 11.86 9.58 -18.00
N ASP A 18 10.77 9.10 -17.38
CA ASP A 18 9.55 8.78 -18.09
C ASP A 18 8.56 9.96 -18.15
N LEU A 19 8.35 10.71 -17.07
CA LEU A 19 7.36 11.82 -17.05
C LEU A 19 7.62 12.88 -18.12
N PRO A 20 8.87 13.33 -18.39
CA PRO A 20 9.11 14.35 -19.41
C PRO A 20 8.72 13.87 -20.81
N LYS A 21 8.85 12.57 -21.09
CA LYS A 21 8.46 11.98 -22.36
C LYS A 21 6.95 12.03 -22.55
N LEU A 22 6.19 11.69 -21.51
CA LEU A 22 4.72 11.75 -21.49
C LEU A 22 4.23 13.21 -21.53
N PHE A 23 4.90 14.12 -20.82
CA PHE A 23 4.57 15.55 -20.81
C PHE A 23 4.75 16.19 -22.19
N LYS A 24 5.84 15.84 -22.90
CA LYS A 24 6.07 16.30 -24.29
C LYS A 24 4.99 15.82 -25.26
N ARG A 25 4.38 14.65 -25.01
CA ARG A 25 3.29 14.08 -25.82
C ARG A 25 1.91 14.64 -25.48
N LYS A 26 1.79 15.45 -24.42
CA LYS A 26 0.51 16.00 -23.90
C LYS A 26 -0.50 14.91 -23.52
N GLU A 27 -0.03 13.72 -23.18
CA GLU A 27 -0.86 12.56 -22.79
C GLU A 27 -1.23 12.65 -21.29
N TRP A 28 -2.05 13.63 -20.93
CA TRP A 28 -2.39 13.94 -19.53
C TRP A 28 -2.98 12.75 -18.75
N LYS A 29 -3.77 11.91 -19.43
CA LYS A 29 -4.33 10.69 -18.83
C LYS A 29 -3.23 9.69 -18.48
N GLU A 30 -2.26 9.50 -19.35
CA GLU A 30 -1.15 8.58 -19.13
C GLU A 30 -0.22 9.08 -18.04
N ILE A 31 0.05 10.39 -17.99
CA ILE A 31 0.80 11.02 -16.90
C ILE A 31 0.12 10.71 -15.55
N MET A 32 -1.19 10.90 -15.47
CA MET A 32 -1.95 10.67 -14.23
C MET A 32 -1.87 9.20 -13.79
N VAL A 33 -2.11 8.26 -14.71
CA VAL A 33 -2.05 6.81 -14.40
C VAL A 33 -0.62 6.39 -14.04
N TYR A 34 0.38 6.84 -14.79
CA TYR A 34 1.79 6.54 -14.55
C TYR A 34 2.22 7.06 -13.17
N SER A 35 1.96 8.33 -12.86
CA SER A 35 2.32 8.92 -11.57
C SER A 35 1.61 8.23 -10.42
N PHE A 36 0.34 7.86 -10.57
CA PHE A 36 -0.39 7.11 -9.56
C PHE A 36 0.24 5.74 -9.29
N LEU A 37 0.56 4.99 -10.35
CA LEU A 37 1.19 3.67 -10.24
C LEU A 37 2.60 3.78 -9.65
N LEU A 38 3.39 4.78 -10.05
CA LEU A 38 4.73 5.03 -9.53
C LEU A 38 4.70 5.33 -8.02
N LEU A 39 3.82 6.24 -7.59
CA LEU A 39 3.65 6.57 -6.18
C LEU A 39 3.19 5.35 -5.37
N THR A 40 2.27 4.56 -5.92
CA THR A 40 1.79 3.32 -5.29
C THR A 40 2.92 2.30 -5.15
N GLY A 41 3.76 2.15 -6.18
CA GLY A 41 4.94 1.29 -6.14
C GLY A 41 5.98 1.73 -5.11
N ILE A 42 6.27 3.03 -5.01
CA ILE A 42 7.16 3.59 -3.98
C ILE A 42 6.59 3.33 -2.59
N PHE A 43 5.30 3.59 -2.38
CA PHE A 43 4.61 3.37 -1.12
C PHE A 43 4.71 1.91 -0.66
N PHE A 44 4.35 0.95 -1.52
CA PHE A 44 4.48 -0.46 -1.21
C PHE A 44 5.93 -0.92 -1.05
N GLY A 45 6.86 -0.36 -1.84
CA GLY A 45 8.29 -0.64 -1.70
C GLY A 45 8.83 -0.21 -0.33
N ILE A 46 8.40 0.94 0.19
CA ILE A 46 8.74 1.39 1.54
C ILE A 46 8.19 0.43 2.59
N ILE A 47 6.92 0.01 2.47
CA ILE A 47 6.30 -0.96 3.39
C ILE A 47 7.09 -2.28 3.38
N ALA A 48 7.37 -2.82 2.19
CA ALA A 48 8.06 -4.09 2.01
C ALA A 48 9.47 -4.07 2.61
N VAL A 49 10.23 -3.01 2.35
CA VAL A 49 11.60 -2.85 2.85
C VAL A 49 11.67 -2.69 4.36
N ASN A 50 10.67 -2.06 4.97
CA ASN A 50 10.63 -1.91 6.42
C ASN A 50 10.05 -3.14 7.14
N LEU A 51 9.71 -4.20 6.40
CA LEU A 51 9.02 -5.39 6.92
C LEU A 51 7.88 -4.99 7.87
N TRP A 52 7.10 -3.97 7.48
CA TRP A 52 6.04 -3.46 8.34
C TRP A 52 5.12 -4.63 8.68
N GLU A 53 4.99 -4.92 9.97
CA GLU A 53 4.17 -6.04 10.44
C GLU A 53 2.72 -5.77 10.04
N PHE A 54 2.26 -6.47 9.01
CA PHE A 54 0.86 -6.51 8.70
C PHE A 54 0.17 -7.31 9.81
N PRO A 55 -0.94 -6.79 10.39
CA PRO A 55 -1.67 -7.55 11.38
C PRO A 55 -2.00 -8.92 10.80
N SER A 56 -1.75 -9.97 11.58
CA SER A 56 -1.93 -11.33 11.07
C SER A 56 -3.38 -11.49 10.59
N PRO A 57 -3.62 -12.24 9.50
CA PRO A 57 -4.97 -12.50 9.01
C PRO A 57 -5.89 -13.10 10.10
N LEU A 58 -5.30 -13.77 11.09
CA LEU A 58 -6.00 -14.26 12.28
C LEU A 58 -6.74 -13.14 13.03
N TYR A 59 -6.20 -11.92 13.08
CA TYR A 59 -6.86 -10.79 13.74
C TYR A 59 -8.19 -10.41 13.06
N ILE A 60 -8.25 -10.51 11.73
CA ILE A 60 -9.48 -10.29 10.97
C ILE A 60 -10.50 -11.37 11.33
N ILE A 61 -10.06 -12.63 11.40
CA ILE A 61 -10.92 -13.75 11.81
C ILE A 61 -11.45 -13.51 13.23
N ILE A 62 -10.58 -13.14 14.18
CA ILE A 62 -10.97 -12.83 15.56
C ILE A 62 -11.98 -11.67 15.58
N TRP A 63 -11.76 -10.62 14.81
CA TRP A 63 -12.67 -9.46 14.74
C TRP A 63 -14.06 -9.84 14.25
N ILE A 64 -14.17 -10.73 13.26
CA ILE A 64 -15.44 -11.26 12.75
C ILE A 64 -16.12 -12.17 13.79
N TYR A 65 -15.35 -13.04 14.46
CA TYR A 65 -15.90 -14.01 15.41
C TYR A 65 -16.30 -13.38 16.75
N LYS A 66 -15.64 -12.29 17.17
CA LYS A 66 -15.90 -11.63 18.45
C LYS A 66 -17.37 -11.23 18.67
N PRO A 67 -18.06 -10.54 17.75
CA PRO A 67 -19.48 -10.19 17.94
C PRO A 67 -20.38 -11.43 17.97
N VAL A 68 -20.06 -12.47 17.20
CA VAL A 68 -20.80 -13.74 17.20
C VAL A 68 -20.67 -14.42 18.56
N ASN A 69 -19.45 -14.50 19.11
CA ASN A 69 -19.23 -15.05 20.45
C ASN A 69 -19.94 -14.24 21.55
N GLN A 70 -19.96 -12.91 21.44
CA GLN A 70 -20.66 -12.06 22.42
C GLN A 70 -22.17 -12.24 22.37
N LEU A 71 -22.75 -12.41 21.17
CA LEU A 71 -24.16 -12.75 21.00
C LEU A 71 -24.47 -14.13 21.59
N LEU A 72 -23.63 -15.13 21.30
CA LEU A 72 -23.82 -16.48 21.84
C LEU A 72 -23.70 -16.51 23.36
N ALA A 73 -22.73 -15.80 23.95
CA ALA A 73 -22.58 -15.66 25.39
C ALA A 73 -23.81 -14.99 26.03
N TYR A 74 -24.30 -13.90 25.42
CA TYR A 74 -25.49 -13.20 25.88
C TYR A 74 -26.75 -14.09 25.88
N ILE A 75 -26.93 -14.91 24.83
CA ILE A 75 -28.08 -15.81 24.69
C ILE A 75 -27.97 -17.03 25.62
N THR A 76 -26.75 -17.53 25.85
CA THR A 76 -26.49 -18.75 26.64
C THR A 76 -26.39 -18.45 28.15
N GLY A 77 -26.39 -17.18 28.56
CA GLY A 77 -26.44 -16.77 29.97
C GLY A 77 -25.14 -17.00 30.76
N SER A 78 -24.00 -17.06 30.06
CA SER A 78 -22.65 -17.14 30.64
C SER A 78 -21.97 -15.78 30.72
#